data_AF-A0A923BI87-F1
#
_entry.id   AF-A0A923BI87-F1
#
_cell.length_a   1.000
_cell.length_b   1.000
_cell.length_c   1.000
_cell.angle_alpha   90.00
_cell.angle_beta   90.00
_cell.angle_gamma   90.00
#
_symmetry.space_group_name_H-M   'P 1'
#
loop_
_entity.id
_entity.type
_entity.pdbx_description
1 polymer ?
#
loop_
_entity_poly.entity_id
_entity_poly.type
_entity_poly.pdbx_seq_one_letter_code
_entity_poly.pdbx_strand_id
1 'polypeptide(L)'
;MKRSEVSGIIAVAMLAVLVAWFYGWFEGKDYSDDPQVAALEKERDANVDKLANMPEDQRRSQGEAFRKQMEGLTPDQRTAFMESSMAVFVPLMAKQFEKNYDEFMAKSPEEQRRELDKRIDEMEARGGQGGPGRGGPPNMDPKRMDEFRKKMLDYTTPEQRAKFDSGMQMFNDRRKARGLQPVGPPGG
;
A
#
# COMPACT_ATOMS: atom_id res chain seq x y z
N MET A 1 6.82 -49.15 -28.07
CA MET A 1 6.09 -47.97 -28.56
C MET A 1 6.89 -47.37 -29.69
N LYS A 2 6.30 -47.27 -30.88
CA LYS A 2 6.98 -46.71 -32.06
C LYS A 2 7.15 -45.20 -31.86
N ARG A 3 8.23 -44.60 -32.37
CA ARG A 3 8.49 -43.14 -32.24
C ARG A 3 7.30 -42.29 -32.71
N SER A 4 6.54 -42.78 -33.68
CA SER A 4 5.30 -42.17 -34.16
C SER A 4 4.15 -42.14 -33.14
N GLU A 5 4.06 -43.13 -32.26
CA GLU A 5 3.04 -43.20 -31.19
C GLU A 5 3.37 -42.21 -30.07
N VAL A 6 4.66 -42.07 -29.73
CA VAL A 6 5.14 -41.10 -28.74
C VAL A 6 4.92 -39.67 -29.24
N SER A 7 5.22 -39.38 -30.51
CA SER A 7 4.96 -38.07 -31.11
C SER A 7 3.48 -37.73 -31.17
N GLY A 8 2.60 -38.72 -31.44
CA GLY A 8 1.16 -38.53 -31.45
C GLY A 8 0.59 -38.18 -30.06
N ILE A 9 1.06 -38.86 -29.02
CA ILE A 9 0.65 -38.60 -27.64
C ILE A 9 1.09 -37.19 -27.20
N ILE A 10 2.31 -36.77 -27.55
CA ILE A 10 2.83 -35.43 -27.24
C ILE A 10 2.00 -34.35 -27.95
N ALA A 11 1.64 -34.55 -29.22
CA ALA A 11 0.83 -33.60 -29.97
C ALA A 11 -0.58 -33.42 -29.37
N VAL A 12 -1.23 -34.51 -28.96
CA VAL A 12 -2.55 -34.48 -28.31
C VAL A 12 -2.49 -33.82 -26.93
N ALA A 13 -1.44 -34.10 -26.15
CA ALA A 13 -1.24 -33.47 -24.84
C ALA A 13 -1.01 -31.95 -24.97
N MET A 14 -0.21 -31.51 -25.95
CA MET A 14 -0.02 -30.08 -26.21
C MET A 14 -1.30 -29.41 -26.69
N LEU A 15 -2.10 -30.09 -27.52
CA LEU A 15 -3.40 -29.56 -27.96
C LEU A 15 -4.36 -29.42 -26.77
N ALA A 16 -4.39 -30.37 -25.84
CA ALA A 16 -5.21 -30.31 -24.63
C ALA A 16 -4.78 -29.17 -23.70
N VAL A 17 -3.47 -28.92 -23.55
CA VAL A 17 -2.95 -27.77 -22.80
C VAL A 17 -3.31 -26.45 -23.49
N LEU A 18 -3.23 -26.37 -24.81
CA LEU A 18 -3.64 -25.18 -25.58
C LEU A 18 -5.14 -24.92 -25.49
N VAL A 19 -5.97 -25.95 -25.50
CA VAL A 19 -7.42 -25.84 -25.29
C VAL A 19 -7.72 -25.40 -23.86
N ALA A 20 -7.06 -25.98 -22.86
CA ALA A 20 -7.20 -25.56 -21.47
C ALA A 20 -6.73 -24.10 -21.26
N TRP A 21 -5.71 -23.65 -21.98
CA TRP A 21 -5.28 -22.24 -22.01
C TRP A 21 -6.30 -21.33 -22.73
N PHE A 22 -6.85 -21.76 -23.88
CA PHE A 22 -7.86 -21.01 -24.64
C PHE A 22 -9.19 -20.83 -23.89
N TYR A 23 -9.56 -21.80 -23.04
CA TYR A 23 -10.74 -21.72 -22.18
C TYR A 23 -10.45 -21.11 -20.79
N GLY A 24 -9.28 -20.50 -20.59
CA GLY A 24 -8.95 -19.81 -19.34
C GLY A 24 -8.79 -20.73 -18.13
N TRP A 25 -8.60 -22.04 -18.31
CA TRP A 25 -8.43 -22.98 -17.19
C TRP A 25 -7.12 -22.73 -16.41
N PHE A 26 -6.16 -22.03 -17.03
CA PHE A 26 -4.93 -21.56 -16.39
C PHE A 26 -4.93 -20.06 -16.11
N GLU A 27 -6.00 -19.33 -16.43
CA GLU A 27 -6.17 -17.96 -15.95
C GLU A 27 -6.52 -18.05 -14.47
N GLY A 28 -5.48 -17.94 -13.63
CA GLY A 28 -5.68 -17.56 -12.24
C GLY A 28 -6.56 -16.31 -12.22
N LYS A 29 -7.50 -16.23 -11.29
CA LYS A 29 -8.31 -15.04 -11.14
C LYS A 29 -7.39 -13.90 -10.70
N ASP A 30 -6.84 -13.16 -11.67
CA ASP A 30 -5.96 -12.01 -11.43
C ASP A 30 -6.72 -10.88 -10.70
N TYR A 31 -8.05 -10.94 -10.71
CA TYR A 31 -8.96 -9.94 -10.18
C TYR A 31 -10.09 -10.56 -9.36
N SER A 32 -10.70 -9.76 -8.50
CA SER A 32 -11.88 -10.12 -7.70
C SER A 32 -13.05 -10.65 -8.54
N ASP A 33 -13.86 -11.54 -7.97
CA ASP A 33 -15.13 -11.99 -8.56
C ASP A 33 -16.21 -10.90 -8.55
N ASP A 34 -16.03 -9.84 -7.74
CA ASP A 34 -16.91 -8.67 -7.74
C ASP A 34 -16.53 -7.72 -8.89
N PRO A 35 -17.45 -7.42 -9.84
CA PRO A 35 -17.14 -6.63 -11.02
C PRO A 35 -16.71 -5.19 -10.71
N GLN A 36 -17.18 -4.60 -9.59
CA GLN A 36 -16.78 -3.25 -9.19
C GLN A 36 -15.36 -3.23 -8.60
N VAL A 37 -15.00 -4.25 -7.82
CA VAL A 37 -13.65 -4.40 -7.26
C VAL A 37 -12.66 -4.74 -8.39
N ALA A 38 -13.02 -5.65 -9.30
CA ALA A 38 -12.18 -6.03 -10.44
C ALA A 38 -11.88 -4.85 -11.38
N ALA A 39 -12.86 -3.96 -11.60
CA ALA A 39 -12.64 -2.77 -12.41
C ALA A 39 -11.60 -1.82 -11.78
N LEU A 40 -11.66 -1.64 -10.46
CA LEU A 40 -10.70 -0.81 -9.73
C LEU A 40 -9.30 -1.44 -9.68
N GLU A 41 -9.19 -2.76 -9.53
CA GLU A 41 -7.91 -3.46 -9.57
C GLU A 41 -7.23 -3.33 -10.93
N LYS A 42 -8.00 -3.45 -12.02
CA LYS A 42 -7.51 -3.20 -13.38
C LYS A 42 -7.05 -1.75 -13.56
N GLU A 43 -7.83 -0.79 -13.05
CA GLU A 43 -7.45 0.63 -13.11
C GLU A 43 -6.19 0.92 -12.30
N ARG A 44 -6.05 0.32 -11.11
CA ARG A 44 -4.84 0.40 -10.29
C ARG A 44 -3.63 -0.12 -11.05
N ASP A 45 -3.71 -1.35 -11.58
CA ASP A 45 -2.58 -1.99 -12.23
C ASP A 45 -2.18 -1.26 -13.53
N ALA A 46 -3.15 -0.71 -14.27
CA ALA A 46 -2.89 0.09 -15.46
C ALA A 46 -2.25 1.46 -15.15
N ASN A 47 -2.39 1.96 -13.91
CA ASN A 47 -1.93 3.30 -13.52
C ASN A 47 -0.82 3.30 -12.47
N VAL A 48 -0.42 2.14 -11.92
CA VAL A 48 0.59 2.06 -10.85
C VAL A 48 1.92 2.72 -11.24
N ASP A 49 2.39 2.47 -12.46
CA ASP A 49 3.63 3.06 -12.99
C ASP A 49 3.51 4.56 -13.19
N LYS A 50 2.31 5.03 -13.55
CA LYS A 50 2.01 6.46 -13.69
C LYS A 50 1.98 7.14 -12.34
N LEU A 51 1.36 6.51 -11.33
CA LEU A 51 1.26 7.03 -9.96
C LEU A 51 2.65 7.24 -9.34
N ALA A 52 3.58 6.30 -9.56
CA ALA A 52 4.96 6.42 -9.09
C ALA A 52 5.68 7.65 -9.65
N ASN A 53 5.41 8.03 -10.90
CA ASN A 53 6.15 9.07 -11.64
C ASN A 53 5.38 10.39 -11.82
N MET A 54 4.18 10.52 -11.24
CA MET A 54 3.31 11.67 -11.48
C MET A 54 3.73 12.95 -10.70
N PRO A 55 3.60 14.16 -11.28
CA PRO A 55 3.76 15.43 -10.57
C PRO A 55 2.75 15.58 -9.40
N GLU A 56 3.14 16.28 -8.33
CA GLU A 56 2.33 16.40 -7.10
C GLU A 56 0.92 16.94 -7.32
N ASP A 57 0.76 17.95 -8.18
CA ASP A 57 -0.55 18.57 -8.45
C ASP A 57 -1.52 17.61 -9.15
N GLN A 58 -0.99 16.79 -10.06
CA GLN A 58 -1.77 15.77 -10.76
C GLN A 58 -2.04 14.56 -9.87
N ARG A 59 -1.14 14.27 -8.91
CA ARG A 59 -1.35 13.28 -7.86
C ARG A 59 -2.52 13.66 -6.94
N ARG A 60 -2.68 14.95 -6.60
CA ARG A 60 -3.81 15.44 -5.78
C ARG A 60 -5.15 15.27 -6.47
N SER A 61 -5.25 15.67 -7.73
CA SER A 61 -6.52 15.54 -8.49
C SER A 61 -6.90 14.08 -8.73
N GLN A 62 -5.94 13.20 -9.01
CA GLN A 62 -6.20 11.76 -9.07
C GLN A 62 -6.61 11.19 -7.70
N GLY A 63 -5.98 11.63 -6.61
CA GLY A 63 -6.37 11.23 -5.26
C GLY A 63 -7.81 11.62 -4.92
N GLU A 64 -8.29 12.78 -5.37
CA GLU A 64 -9.69 13.20 -5.21
C GLU A 64 -10.65 12.39 -6.09
N ALA A 65 -10.30 12.14 -7.34
CA ALA A 65 -11.09 11.31 -8.25
C ALA A 65 -11.23 9.88 -7.71
N PHE A 66 -10.12 9.30 -7.24
CA PHE A 66 -10.07 8.00 -6.60
C PHE A 66 -10.89 7.97 -5.31
N ARG A 67 -10.82 9.00 -4.47
CA ARG A 67 -11.65 9.09 -3.26
C ARG A 67 -13.14 9.04 -3.60
N LYS A 68 -13.58 9.74 -4.65
CA LYS A 68 -14.98 9.71 -5.12
C LYS A 68 -15.39 8.33 -5.64
N GLN A 69 -14.51 7.63 -6.35
CA GLN A 69 -14.77 6.24 -6.77
C GLN A 69 -14.95 5.34 -5.55
N MET A 70 -14.12 5.49 -4.51
CA MET A 70 -14.20 4.73 -3.27
C MET A 70 -15.44 5.06 -2.42
N GLU A 71 -16.00 6.26 -2.53
CA GLU A 71 -17.27 6.65 -1.90
C GLU A 71 -18.46 5.91 -2.51
N GLY A 72 -18.39 5.53 -3.80
CA GLY A 72 -19.42 4.75 -4.48
C GLY A 72 -19.45 3.26 -4.13
N LEU A 73 -18.43 2.75 -3.44
CA LEU A 73 -18.33 1.35 -3.04
C LEU A 73 -19.02 1.07 -1.70
N THR A 74 -19.52 -0.16 -1.56
CA THR A 74 -19.91 -0.69 -0.25
C THR A 74 -18.69 -0.85 0.67
N PRO A 75 -18.87 -0.88 2.00
CA PRO A 75 -17.76 -1.09 2.95
C PRO A 75 -16.95 -2.37 2.68
N ASP A 76 -17.61 -3.45 2.28
CA ASP A 76 -16.96 -4.74 2.00
C ASP A 76 -16.14 -4.68 0.70
N GLN A 77 -16.67 -4.07 -0.36
CA GLN A 77 -15.93 -3.84 -1.60
C GLN A 77 -14.72 -2.94 -1.40
N ARG A 78 -14.88 -1.87 -0.61
CA ARG A 78 -13.78 -0.97 -0.25
C ARG A 78 -12.68 -1.73 0.48
N THR A 79 -13.06 -2.60 1.40
CA THR A 79 -12.13 -3.43 2.17
C THR A 79 -11.42 -4.43 1.26
N ALA A 80 -12.16 -5.15 0.43
CA ALA A 80 -11.60 -6.12 -0.51
C ALA A 80 -10.58 -5.48 -1.47
N PHE A 81 -10.93 -4.31 -2.04
CA PHE A 81 -10.02 -3.56 -2.90
C PHE A 81 -8.78 -3.06 -2.14
N MET A 82 -8.95 -2.56 -0.91
CA MET A 82 -7.81 -2.11 -0.10
C MET A 82 -6.86 -3.25 0.22
N GLU A 83 -7.39 -4.42 0.60
CA GLU A 83 -6.61 -5.62 0.87
C GLU A 83 -5.85 -6.11 -0.37
N SER A 84 -6.51 -6.19 -1.53
CA SER A 84 -5.84 -6.61 -2.77
C SER A 84 -4.77 -5.60 -3.21
N SER A 85 -4.96 -4.34 -2.88
CA SER A 85 -4.03 -3.27 -3.23
C SER A 85 -2.83 -3.16 -2.28
N MET A 86 -2.83 -3.85 -1.14
CA MET A 86 -1.71 -3.83 -0.20
C MET A 86 -0.41 -4.30 -0.85
N ALA A 87 -0.47 -5.36 -1.66
CA ALA A 87 0.70 -5.93 -2.34
C ALA A 87 1.40 -4.95 -3.28
N VAL A 88 0.66 -3.95 -3.77
CA VAL A 88 1.16 -2.91 -4.67
C VAL A 88 1.55 -1.65 -3.90
N PHE A 89 0.65 -1.12 -3.08
CA PHE A 89 0.84 0.17 -2.43
C PHE A 89 1.80 0.12 -1.25
N VAL A 90 1.83 -0.97 -0.48
CA VAL A 90 2.69 -1.04 0.72
C VAL A 90 4.18 -0.97 0.34
N PRO A 91 4.69 -1.77 -0.62
CA PRO A 91 6.08 -1.65 -1.05
C PRO A 91 6.41 -0.27 -1.64
N LEU A 92 5.47 0.32 -2.40
CA LEU A 92 5.64 1.65 -2.99
C LEU A 92 5.79 2.72 -1.91
N MET A 93 4.89 2.72 -0.91
CA MET A 93 4.95 3.65 0.22
C MET A 93 6.18 3.44 1.08
N ALA A 94 6.56 2.18 1.34
CA ALA A 94 7.75 1.87 2.12
C ALA A 94 9.02 2.41 1.45
N LYS A 95 9.17 2.22 0.13
CA LYS A 95 10.29 2.78 -0.65
C LYS A 95 10.31 4.31 -0.61
N GLN A 96 9.16 4.95 -0.78
CA GLN A 96 9.08 6.40 -0.74
C GLN A 96 9.40 6.95 0.65
N PHE A 97 8.91 6.29 1.71
CA PHE A 97 9.24 6.65 3.08
C PHE A 97 10.73 6.52 3.34
N GLU A 98 11.34 5.41 2.94
CA GLU A 98 12.76 5.16 3.08
C GLU A 98 13.60 6.27 2.43
N LYS A 99 13.28 6.63 1.18
CA LYS A 99 13.93 7.76 0.49
C LYS A 99 13.79 9.07 1.29
N ASN A 100 12.59 9.39 1.73
CA ASN A 100 12.33 10.63 2.48
C ASN A 100 13.03 10.63 3.85
N TYR A 101 13.16 9.46 4.49
CA TYR A 101 13.85 9.29 5.75
C TYR A 101 15.35 9.51 5.57
N ASP A 102 15.97 8.89 4.56
CA ASP A 102 17.38 9.05 4.28
C ASP A 102 17.71 10.52 3.90
N GLU A 103 16.86 11.16 3.11
CA GLU A 103 16.96 12.60 2.80
C GLU A 103 16.82 13.48 4.05
N PHE A 104 15.92 13.13 4.98
CA PHE A 104 15.76 13.85 6.24
C PHE A 104 17.00 13.68 7.14
N MET A 105 17.52 12.46 7.26
CA MET A 105 18.70 12.16 8.07
C MET A 105 19.97 12.81 7.52
N ALA A 106 20.04 13.08 6.21
CA ALA A 106 21.15 13.81 5.59
C ALA A 106 21.15 15.32 5.91
N LYS A 107 20.05 15.89 6.43
CA LYS A 107 19.98 17.31 6.80
C LYS A 107 20.73 17.60 8.10
N SER A 108 21.07 18.87 8.31
CA SER A 108 21.65 19.30 9.59
C SER A 108 20.67 19.11 10.75
N PRO A 109 21.15 18.95 12.00
CA PRO A 109 20.27 18.80 13.16
C PRO A 109 19.27 19.96 13.37
N GLU A 110 19.62 21.17 12.92
CA GLU A 110 18.74 22.34 13.00
C GLU A 110 17.63 22.27 11.95
N GLU A 111 17.96 21.87 10.72
CA GLU A 111 16.99 21.69 9.64
C GLU A 111 16.03 20.54 9.93
N GLN A 112 16.54 19.44 10.49
CA GLN A 112 15.71 18.34 10.97
C GLN A 112 14.69 18.82 12.00
N ARG A 113 15.11 19.60 13.01
CA ARG A 113 14.19 20.17 14.00
C ARG A 113 13.15 21.07 13.36
N ARG A 114 13.57 21.98 12.46
CA ARG A 114 12.67 22.89 11.75
C ARG A 114 11.62 22.14 10.94
N GLU A 115 12.02 21.05 10.28
CA GLU A 115 11.10 20.23 9.51
C GLU A 115 10.14 19.44 10.41
N LEU A 116 10.61 18.88 11.52
CA LEU A 116 9.75 18.24 12.51
C LEU A 116 8.77 19.25 13.11
N ASP A 117 9.22 20.46 13.43
CA ASP A 117 8.37 21.53 13.94
C ASP A 117 7.26 21.90 12.96
N LYS A 118 7.63 22.11 11.69
CA LYS A 118 6.66 22.38 10.62
C LYS A 118 5.63 21.26 10.49
N ARG A 119 6.08 19.99 10.48
CA ARG A 119 5.17 18.83 10.41
C ARG A 119 4.25 18.73 11.62
N ILE A 120 4.75 19.05 12.82
CA ILE A 120 3.94 19.12 14.03
C ILE A 120 2.91 20.25 13.90
N ASP A 121 3.30 21.44 13.47
CA ASP A 121 2.39 22.59 13.32
C ASP A 121 1.28 22.30 12.31
N GLU A 122 1.61 21.70 11.16
CA GLU A 122 0.63 21.27 10.17
C GLU A 122 -0.34 20.21 10.72
N MET A 123 0.15 19.31 11.59
CA MET A 123 -0.66 18.29 12.23
C MET A 123 -1.60 18.88 13.29
N GLU A 124 -1.11 19.79 14.13
CA GLU A 124 -1.91 20.48 15.14
C GLU A 124 -2.95 21.41 14.49
N ALA A 125 -2.58 22.12 13.41
CA ALA A 125 -3.50 22.97 12.65
C ALA A 125 -4.66 22.19 12.01
N ARG A 126 -4.44 20.91 11.70
CA ARG A 126 -5.49 19.98 11.21
C ARG A 126 -6.31 19.33 12.33
N GLY A 127 -6.13 19.79 13.57
CA GLY A 127 -6.98 19.44 14.71
C GLY A 127 -6.32 18.59 15.79
N GLY A 128 -5.01 18.28 15.70
CA GLY A 128 -4.28 17.50 16.72
C GLY A 128 -4.78 16.06 16.84
N GLN A 129 -3.88 15.06 16.88
CA GLN A 129 -4.27 13.63 16.88
C GLN A 129 -5.13 13.18 15.66
N GLY A 130 -5.06 13.95 14.57
CA GLY A 130 -5.51 13.56 13.22
C GLY A 130 -4.38 13.17 12.27
N GLY A 131 -3.17 12.91 12.81
CA GLY A 131 -2.02 12.34 12.09
C GLY A 131 -2.34 10.95 11.52
N PRO A 132 -1.52 10.42 10.58
CA PRO A 132 -1.89 9.42 9.58
C PRO A 132 -2.58 8.20 10.21
N GLY A 133 -3.91 8.23 10.20
CA GLY A 133 -4.76 7.36 11.03
C GLY A 133 -6.24 7.62 10.82
N ARG A 134 -6.62 8.82 10.37
CA ARG A 134 -7.95 9.07 9.76
C ARG A 134 -8.15 8.41 8.39
N GLY A 135 -7.13 7.68 7.91
CA GLY A 135 -7.16 6.81 6.74
C GLY A 135 -6.68 5.38 7.06
N GLY A 136 -6.70 4.98 8.34
CA GLY A 136 -6.60 3.57 8.68
C GLY A 136 -7.78 2.79 8.09
N PRO A 137 -7.64 1.48 7.86
CA PRO A 137 -8.72 0.66 7.34
C PRO A 137 -10.03 0.94 8.10
N PRO A 138 -11.15 1.18 7.40
CA PRO A 138 -12.36 1.69 8.02
C PRO A 138 -12.83 0.74 9.12
N ASN A 139 -12.98 1.26 10.35
CA ASN A 139 -13.69 0.63 11.48
C ASN A 139 -13.51 -0.91 11.58
N MET A 140 -12.26 -1.40 11.42
CA MET A 140 -11.97 -2.83 11.44
C MET A 140 -11.97 -3.38 12.86
N ASP A 141 -12.48 -4.61 13.02
CA ASP A 141 -12.39 -5.38 14.26
C ASP A 141 -10.91 -5.50 14.73
N PRO A 142 -10.62 -5.47 16.04
CA PRO A 142 -9.27 -5.60 16.57
C PRO A 142 -8.47 -6.79 16.01
N LYS A 143 -9.11 -7.94 15.79
CA LYS A 143 -8.44 -9.11 15.22
C LYS A 143 -8.02 -8.89 13.77
N ARG A 144 -8.87 -8.24 12.98
CA ARG A 144 -8.55 -7.88 11.59
C ARG A 144 -7.44 -6.85 11.52
N MET A 145 -7.38 -5.92 12.46
CA MET A 145 -6.27 -4.98 12.56
C MET A 145 -4.94 -5.69 12.84
N ASP A 146 -4.93 -6.72 13.69
CA ASP A 146 -3.73 -7.52 13.94
C ASP A 146 -3.32 -8.34 12.72
N GLU A 147 -4.27 -8.92 12.00
CA GLU A 147 -4.00 -9.59 10.72
C GLU A 147 -3.46 -8.62 9.67
N PHE A 148 -4.04 -7.41 9.57
CA PHE A 148 -3.54 -6.36 8.70
C PHE A 148 -2.10 -5.97 9.05
N ARG A 149 -1.81 -5.74 10.34
CA ARG A 149 -0.43 -5.47 10.81
C ARG A 149 0.51 -6.61 10.45
N LYS A 150 0.11 -7.86 10.63
CA LYS A 150 0.93 -9.03 10.24
C LYS A 150 1.20 -9.04 8.74
N LYS A 151 0.17 -8.86 7.91
CA LYS A 151 0.32 -8.78 6.45
C LYS A 151 1.26 -7.64 6.04
N MET A 152 1.22 -6.49 6.71
CA MET A 152 2.16 -5.38 6.45
C MET A 152 3.62 -5.79 6.67
N LEU A 153 3.91 -6.69 7.61
CA LEU A 153 5.27 -7.20 7.85
C LEU A 153 5.80 -8.01 6.68
N ASP A 154 4.91 -8.68 5.93
CA ASP A 154 5.29 -9.46 4.74
C ASP A 154 5.74 -8.54 3.58
N TYR A 155 5.28 -7.29 3.57
CA TYR A 155 5.57 -6.31 2.53
C TYR A 155 6.63 -5.27 2.94
N THR A 156 7.18 -5.34 4.15
CA THR A 156 8.17 -4.38 4.67
C THR A 156 9.42 -5.06 5.22
N THR A 157 10.60 -4.57 4.82
CA THR A 157 11.86 -5.14 5.28
C THR A 157 12.13 -4.78 6.75
N PRO A 158 12.97 -5.56 7.47
CA PRO A 158 13.39 -5.19 8.83
C PRO A 158 14.08 -3.81 8.90
N GLU A 159 14.85 -3.45 7.87
CA GLU A 159 15.50 -2.15 7.79
C GLU A 159 14.47 -1.00 7.64
N GLN A 160 13.49 -1.17 6.75
CA GLN A 160 12.42 -0.18 6.58
C GLN A 160 11.62 0.03 7.87
N ARG A 161 11.37 -1.07 8.61
CA ARG A 161 10.71 -1.01 9.92
C ARG A 161 11.56 -0.26 10.95
N ALA A 162 12.85 -0.54 11.02
CA ALA A 162 13.76 0.19 11.91
C ALA A 162 13.84 1.69 11.57
N LYS A 163 13.88 2.06 10.29
CA LYS A 163 13.82 3.46 9.84
C LYS A 163 12.49 4.12 10.24
N PHE A 164 11.38 3.40 10.12
CA PHE A 164 10.07 3.89 10.54
C PHE A 164 10.00 4.15 12.05
N ASP A 165 10.43 3.18 12.87
CA ASP A 165 10.44 3.30 14.33
C ASP A 165 11.33 4.45 14.80
N SER A 166 12.53 4.56 14.23
CA SER A 166 13.45 5.67 14.47
C SER A 166 12.83 7.03 14.10
N GLY A 167 12.20 7.11 12.92
CA GLY A 167 11.49 8.31 12.46
C GLY A 167 10.37 8.73 13.40
N MET A 168 9.57 7.76 13.85
CA MET A 168 8.47 7.99 14.79
C MET A 168 8.98 8.43 16.16
N GLN A 169 10.07 7.83 16.65
CA GLN A 169 10.70 8.21 17.91
C GLN A 169 11.18 9.66 17.87
N MET A 170 11.92 10.06 16.82
CA MET A 170 12.39 11.45 16.67
C MET A 170 11.23 12.45 16.63
N PHE A 171 10.15 12.11 15.93
CA PHE A 171 8.95 12.94 15.87
C PHE A 171 8.28 13.08 17.25
N ASN A 172 8.12 11.97 17.97
CA ASN A 172 7.53 11.95 19.29
C ASN A 172 8.39 12.63 20.36
N ASP A 173 9.71 12.49 20.30
CA ASP A 173 10.65 13.21 21.17
C ASP A 173 10.54 14.72 20.94
N ARG A 174 10.42 15.16 19.68
CA ARG A 174 10.21 16.58 19.37
C ARG A 174 8.86 17.09 19.86
N ARG A 175 7.79 16.30 19.71
CA ARG A 175 6.47 16.61 20.27
C ARG A 175 6.52 16.74 21.79
N LYS A 176 7.16 15.80 22.47
CA LYS A 176 7.35 15.82 23.93
C LYS A 176 8.14 17.05 24.38
N ALA A 177 9.20 17.43 23.67
CA ALA A 177 9.94 18.66 23.93
C ALA A 177 9.08 19.94 23.80
N ARG A 178 8.00 19.87 23.02
CA ARG A 178 6.99 20.93 22.85
C ARG A 178 5.79 20.78 23.79
N GLY A 179 5.80 19.82 24.71
CA GLY A 179 4.68 19.55 25.62
C GLY A 179 3.47 18.88 24.97
N LEU A 180 3.62 18.33 23.76
CA LEU A 180 2.57 17.63 23.03
C LEU A 180 2.60 16.12 23.31
N GLN A 181 1.43 15.48 23.28
CA GLN A 181 1.33 14.03 23.41
C GLN A 181 1.94 13.31 22.19
N PRO A 182 2.59 12.14 22.37
CA PRO A 182 3.07 11.35 21.25
C PRO A 182 1.93 10.89 20.33
N VAL A 183 2.27 10.56 19.09
CA VAL A 183 1.35 9.98 18.10
C VAL A 183 1.76 8.55 17.76
N GLY A 184 0.79 7.76 17.29
CA GLY A 184 0.96 6.35 17.00
C GLY A 184 0.74 5.45 18.23
N PRO A 185 0.69 4.13 18.05
CA PRO A 185 0.62 3.22 19.18
C PRO A 185 1.85 3.45 20.09
N PRO A 186 1.66 3.55 21.42
CA PRO A 186 2.79 3.57 22.34
C PRO A 186 3.57 2.28 22.13
N GLY A 187 4.90 2.40 21.99
CA GLY A 187 5.79 1.33 21.55
C GLY A 187 5.40 -0.07 22.06
N GLY A 188 5.36 -1.01 21.12
CA GLY A 188 5.10 -2.43 21.33
C GLY A 188 5.33 -3.19 20.02
#